data_AF-A0A015MFL6-F1
#
_entry.id   AF-A0A015MFL6-F1
#
_cell.length_a   1.000
_cell.length_b   1.000
_cell.length_c   1.000
_cell.angle_alpha   90.00
_cell.angle_beta   90.00
_cell.angle_gamma   90.00
#
_symmetry.space_group_name_H-M   'P 1'
#
loop_
_entity.id
_entity.type
_entity.pdbx_description
1 polymer ?
#
loop_
_entity_poly.entity_id
_entity_poly.type
_entity_poly.pdbx_seq_one_letter_code
_entity_poly.pdbx_strand_id
1 'polypeptide(L)'
;MDIRAVVAIDFGTTFFVLQYDSNYQNVIKWGNSALSQKQSKHDRKNKDLSSSKTVELFKLYLGNIPQNEKPLLPYQLNYEKAISDYLRELGKTN
;
A
#
# COMPACT_ATOMS: atom_id res chain seq x y z
N MET A 1 -14.20 24.77 -12.92
CA MET A 1 -13.30 23.61 -12.94
C MET A 1 -14.14 22.39 -12.65
N ASP A 2 -14.32 21.54 -13.65
CA ASP A 2 -15.11 20.32 -13.54
C ASP A 2 -14.33 19.29 -12.70
N ILE A 3 -14.97 18.74 -11.68
CA ILE A 3 -14.50 17.64 -10.82
C ILE A 3 -14.39 16.30 -11.58
N ARG A 4 -14.34 16.34 -12.92
CA ARG A 4 -14.00 15.24 -13.83
C ARG A 4 -12.52 14.84 -13.79
N ALA A 5 -11.74 15.40 -12.86
CA ALA A 5 -10.65 14.67 -12.21
C ALA A 5 -11.21 13.56 -11.29
N VAL A 6 -12.31 12.91 -11.70
CA VAL A 6 -12.62 11.53 -11.33
C VAL A 6 -11.48 10.75 -11.96
N VAL A 7 -10.43 10.66 -11.18
CA VAL A 7 -9.33 9.77 -11.32
C VAL A 7 -9.91 8.41 -11.72
N ALA A 8 -9.97 8.16 -13.02
CA ALA A 8 -10.01 6.83 -13.59
C ALA A 8 -8.62 6.24 -13.33
N ILE A 9 -8.28 6.06 -12.05
CA ILE A 9 -7.31 5.04 -11.68
C ILE A 9 -8.01 3.76 -12.12
N ASP A 10 -7.65 3.29 -13.30
CA ASP A 10 -7.99 1.96 -13.74
C ASP A 10 -7.56 1.00 -12.63
N PHE A 11 -8.55 0.50 -11.90
CA PHE A 11 -8.34 -0.38 -10.75
C PHE A 11 -7.65 -1.69 -11.16
N GLY A 12 -7.55 -1.98 -12.47
CA GLY A 12 -6.90 -3.15 -13.06
C GLY A 12 -5.39 -3.06 -13.22
N THR A 13 -4.80 -1.86 -13.39
CA THR A 13 -3.36 -1.71 -13.70
C THR A 13 -2.54 -1.04 -12.61
N THR A 14 -3.17 -0.31 -11.69
CA THR A 14 -2.45 0.43 -10.64
C THR A 14 -2.32 -0.39 -9.35
N PHE A 15 -1.08 -0.72 -9.00
CA PHE A 15 -0.75 -1.41 -7.76
C PHE A 15 -0.71 -0.42 -6.58
N PHE A 16 -1.74 -0.44 -5.74
CA PHE A 16 -1.77 0.28 -4.46
C PHE A 16 -1.05 -0.53 -3.40
N VAL A 17 0.26 -0.41 -3.40
CA VAL A 17 1.15 -1.15 -2.50
C VAL A 17 2.10 -0.16 -1.85
N LEU A 18 2.19 -0.25 -0.52
CA LEU A 18 3.17 0.48 0.28
C LEU A 18 4.02 -0.51 1.05
N GLN A 19 5.30 -0.22 1.16
CA GLN A 19 6.21 -0.90 2.06
C GLN A 19 6.69 0.10 3.10
N TYR A 20 6.45 -0.21 4.36
CA TYR A 20 6.86 0.64 5.48
C TYR A 20 8.17 0.19 6.12
N ASP A 21 8.74 1.08 6.93
CA ASP A 21 9.69 0.72 7.99
C ASP A 21 9.06 -0.21 9.04
N SER A 22 9.87 -0.72 9.97
CA SER A 22 9.42 -1.65 11.00
C SER A 22 8.29 -1.11 11.87
N ASN A 23 8.16 0.22 11.96
CA ASN A 23 7.28 0.94 12.88
C ASN A 23 6.07 1.55 12.18
N TYR A 24 5.86 1.29 10.89
CA TYR A 24 4.80 1.89 10.06
C TYR A 24 4.82 3.43 10.00
N GLN A 25 5.96 4.05 10.28
CA GLN A 25 6.08 5.51 10.30
C GLN A 25 6.32 6.03 8.88
N ASN A 26 7.35 5.50 8.21
CA ASN A 26 7.79 5.98 6.91
C ASN A 26 7.57 4.93 5.81
N VAL A 27 7.17 5.41 4.63
CA VAL A 27 7.13 4.59 3.42
C VAL A 27 8.56 4.48 2.86
N ILE A 28 9.04 3.25 2.71
CA ILE A 28 10.34 2.92 2.12
C ILE A 28 10.20 2.66 0.61
N LYS A 29 9.13 1.98 0.18
CA LYS A 29 8.84 1.72 -1.23
C LYS A 29 7.33 1.80 -1.50
N TRP A 30 6.96 2.09 -2.74
CA TRP A 30 5.56 2.11 -3.18
C TRP A 30 5.42 1.53 -4.60
N GLY A 31 4.20 1.15 -4.98
CA GLY A 31 3.87 0.61 -6.30
C GLY A 31 4.64 -0.67 -6.65
N ASN A 32 5.12 -0.78 -7.88
CA ASN A 32 5.86 -1.96 -8.37
C ASN A 32 7.15 -2.25 -7.58
N SER A 33 7.82 -1.21 -7.11
CA SER A 33 9.06 -1.35 -6.32
C SER A 33 8.82 -2.01 -4.96
N ALA A 34 7.61 -1.89 -4.41
CA ALA A 34 7.21 -2.55 -3.16
C ALA A 34 6.77 -4.01 -3.38
N LEU A 35 6.33 -4.37 -4.60
CA LEU A 35 5.91 -5.74 -4.94
C LEU A 35 7.09 -6.70 -5.15
N SER A 36 8.17 -6.23 -5.77
CA SER A 36 9.31 -7.08 -6.14
C SER A 36 10.06 -7.67 -4.93
N GLN A 37 9.96 -7.06 -3.75
CA GLN A 37 10.64 -7.52 -2.55
C GLN A 37 9.99 -8.77 -1.91
N LYS A 38 8.78 -9.16 -2.33
CA LYS A 38 8.02 -10.27 -1.74
C LYS A 38 8.62 -11.68 -1.99
N GLN A 39 9.61 -11.84 -2.87
CA GLN A 39 9.92 -13.15 -3.49
C GLN A 39 11.39 -13.53 -3.69
N SER A 40 12.32 -13.09 -2.84
CA SER A 40 13.59 -13.80 -2.74
C SER A 40 13.36 -15.17 -2.07
N LYS A 41 13.42 -16.25 -2.86
CA LYS A 41 13.30 -17.65 -2.36
C LYS A 41 14.40 -17.99 -1.35
N HIS A 42 15.51 -17.25 -1.35
CA HIS A 42 16.65 -17.45 -0.45
C HIS A 42 16.39 -16.90 0.97
N ASP A 43 15.58 -15.84 1.09
CA ASP A 43 15.25 -15.20 2.37
C ASP A 43 14.23 -15.98 3.20
N ARG A 44 13.56 -16.98 2.62
CA ARG A 44 12.60 -17.84 3.34
C ARG A 44 13.24 -18.70 4.43
N LYS A 45 14.56 -18.90 4.39
CA LYS A 45 15.31 -19.69 5.40
C LYS A 45 15.75 -18.88 6.61
N ASN A 46 15.86 -17.55 6.51
CA ASN A 46 16.16 -16.67 7.64
C ASN A 46 14.89 -15.93 8.04
N LYS A 47 14.13 -16.53 8.95
CA LYS A 47 12.85 -16.02 9.49
C LYS A 47 12.97 -14.63 10.15
N ASP A 48 14.20 -14.18 10.40
CA ASP A 48 14.51 -12.98 11.19
C ASP A 48 14.97 -11.76 10.37
N LEU A 49 15.15 -11.89 9.05
CA LEU A 49 15.53 -10.76 8.19
C LEU A 49 14.32 -10.28 7.39
N SER A 50 13.73 -9.19 7.87
CA SER A 50 12.80 -8.33 7.14
C SER A 50 11.47 -9.00 6.75
N SER A 51 10.57 -9.10 7.73
CA SER A 51 9.13 -9.05 7.44
C SER A 51 8.86 -7.74 6.70
N SER A 52 8.93 -7.76 5.38
CA SER A 52 8.57 -6.61 4.54
C SER A 52 7.18 -6.20 4.98
N LYS A 53 7.05 -5.04 5.64
CA LYS A 53 5.79 -4.48 6.15
C LYS A 53 5.00 -3.91 4.98
N THR A 54 4.70 -4.80 4.04
CA THR A 54 3.99 -4.49 2.81
C THR A 54 2.50 -4.47 3.11
N VAL A 55 1.86 -3.39 2.73
CA VAL A 55 0.44 -3.12 2.91
C VAL A 55 -0.18 -2.99 1.53
N GLU A 56 -1.11 -3.89 1.24
CA GLU A 56 -1.82 -4.01 -0.03
C GLU A 56 -3.32 -3.78 0.21
N LEU A 57 -4.08 -3.57 -0.87
CA LEU A 57 -5.56 -3.55 -0.86
C LEU A 57 -6.23 -2.47 0.02
N PHE A 58 -5.47 -1.57 0.65
CA PHE A 58 -6.03 -0.45 1.44
C PHE A 58 -6.95 0.46 0.60
N LYS A 59 -6.81 0.46 -0.73
CA LYS A 59 -7.74 1.12 -1.67
C LYS A 59 -9.20 0.68 -1.51
N LEU A 60 -9.44 -0.55 -1.05
CA LEU A 60 -10.79 -1.08 -0.87
C LEU A 60 -11.58 -0.33 0.22
N TYR A 61 -10.89 0.38 1.13
CA TYR A 61 -11.53 1.26 2.10
C TYR A 61 -12.18 2.51 1.47
N LEU A 62 -11.84 2.84 0.22
CA LEU A 62 -12.49 3.91 -0.55
C LEU A 62 -13.82 3.46 -1.17
N GLY A 63 -14.03 2.15 -1.29
CA GLY A 63 -15.25 1.57 -1.85
C GLY A 63 -16.35 1.39 -0.81
N ASN A 64 -17.59 1.31 -1.27
CA ASN A 64 -18.74 0.97 -0.43
C ASN A 64 -18.82 -0.56 -0.22
N ILE A 65 -17.80 -1.13 0.43
CA ILE A 65 -17.78 -2.55 0.80
C ILE A 65 -18.15 -2.74 2.28
N PRO A 66 -18.86 -3.84 2.62
CA PRO A 66 -19.18 -4.17 4.01
C PRO A 66 -17.94 -4.20 4.90
N GLN A 67 -18.06 -3.74 6.16
CA GLN A 67 -16.92 -3.64 7.08
C GLN A 67 -16.22 -4.99 7.32
N ASN A 68 -16.98 -6.09 7.30
CA ASN A 68 -16.49 -7.47 7.43
C ASN A 68 -15.71 -7.97 6.20
N GLU A 69 -15.85 -7.31 5.05
CA GLU A 69 -15.12 -7.63 3.81
C GLU A 69 -13.90 -6.74 3.61
N LYS A 70 -13.73 -5.70 4.45
CA LYS A 70 -12.56 -4.81 4.37
C LYS A 70 -11.30 -5.58 4.75
N PRO A 71 -10.19 -5.38 4.01
CA PRO A 71 -8.96 -6.09 4.28
C PRO A 71 -8.41 -5.69 5.65
N LEU A 72 -7.88 -6.64 6.40
CA LEU A 72 -7.24 -6.34 7.68
C LEU A 72 -5.94 -5.56 7.46
N LEU A 73 -5.81 -4.44 8.16
CA LEU A 73 -4.58 -3.66 8.22
C LEU A 73 -3.80 -3.97 9.50
N PRO A 74 -2.47 -3.76 9.50
CA PRO A 74 -1.68 -3.81 10.72
C PRO A 74 -2.27 -2.90 11.80
N TYR A 75 -2.28 -3.35 13.06
CA TYR A 75 -2.88 -2.59 14.17
C TYR A 75 -2.31 -1.18 14.33
N GLN A 76 -1.05 -0.98 13.96
CA GLN A 76 -0.35 0.31 14.03
C GLN A 76 -0.66 1.23 12.83
N LEU A 77 -1.45 0.78 11.85
CA LEU A 77 -1.66 1.48 10.59
C LEU A 77 -3.16 1.58 10.23
N ASN A 78 -3.67 2.81 10.23
CA ASN A 78 -5.02 3.11 9.76
C ASN A 78 -5.06 3.25 8.23
N TYR A 79 -6.20 2.93 7.63
CA TYR A 79 -6.39 3.03 6.17
C TYR A 79 -6.24 4.47 5.67
N GLU A 80 -6.67 5.47 6.45
CA GLU A 80 -6.52 6.90 6.12
C GLU A 80 -5.05 7.29 5.98
N LYS A 81 -4.19 6.79 6.88
CA LYS A 81 -2.74 6.99 6.81
C LYS A 81 -2.16 6.32 5.56
N ALA A 82 -2.53 5.08 5.28
CA ALA A 82 -2.07 4.36 4.08
C ALA A 82 -2.47 5.08 2.79
N ILE A 83 -3.71 5.55 2.68
CA ILE A 83 -4.20 6.31 1.52
C ILE A 83 -3.43 7.63 1.38
N SER A 84 -3.29 8.38 2.48
CA SER A 84 -2.59 9.66 2.48
C SER A 84 -1.11 9.50 2.12
N ASP A 85 -0.46 8.47 2.66
CA ASP A 85 0.93 8.14 2.36
C ASP A 85 1.11 7.78 0.87
N TYR A 86 0.19 6.99 0.29
CA TYR A 86 0.22 6.64 -1.13
C TYR A 86 0.07 7.87 -2.03
N LEU A 87 -0.91 8.73 -1.76
CA LEU A 87 -1.11 9.97 -2.52
C LEU A 87 0.08 10.92 -2.40
N ARG A 88 0.73 10.97 -1.23
CA ARG A 88 1.96 11.74 -1.04
C ARG A 88 3.10 11.22 -1.91
N GLU A 89 3.33 9.91 -1.95
CA GLU A 89 4.37 9.34 -2.82
C GLU A 89 4.07 9.56 -4.31
N LEU A 90 2.81 9.45 -4.71
CA LEU A 90 2.35 9.76 -6.07
C LEU A 90 2.61 11.23 -6.45
N GLY A 91 2.48 12.16 -5.49
CA GLY A 91 2.76 13.58 -5.70
C GLY A 91 4.25 13.95 -5.74
N LYS A 92 5.15 13.07 -5.28
CA LYS A 92 6.61 13.28 -5.34
C LYS A 92 7.22 12.99 -6.70
N THR A 93 6.54 12.21 -7.55
CA THR A 93 7.01 11.82 -8.89
C THR A 93 6.92 12.95 -9.93
N ASN A 94 7.39 14.15 -9.59
CA ASN A 94 7.61 15.28 -10.52
C ASN A 94 9.08 15.38 -10.90
#